data_AF-A0A838JL38-F1
#
_entry.id   AF-A0A838JL38-F1
#
_cell.length_a   1.000
_cell.length_b   1.000
_cell.length_c   1.000
_cell.angle_alpha   90.00
_cell.angle_beta   90.00
_cell.angle_gamma   90.00
#
_symmetry.space_group_name_H-M   'P 1'
#
loop_
_entity.id
_entity.type
_entity.pdbx_description
1 polymer ?
#
loop_
_entity_poly.entity_id
_entity_poly.type
_entity_poly.pdbx_seq_one_letter_code
_entity_poly.pdbx_strand_id
1 'polypeptide(L)' 'MKKSVLTDVQWTRPDGTPTQYFAELIQSLDRNGLGDGVSTTAPTNGQVMIYNSTTRLWTPGAN' A
#
# COMPACT_ATOMS: atom_id res chain seq x y z
N MET A 1 4.61 23.58 2.70
CA MET A 1 5.89 23.68 1.97
C MET A 1 5.72 22.97 0.63
N LYS A 2 5.94 23.64 -0.51
CA LYS A 2 5.88 22.98 -1.83
C LYS A 2 7.09 22.05 -1.94
N LYS A 3 6.87 20.76 -2.18
CA LYS A 3 7.97 19.83 -2.50
C LYS A 3 8.64 20.31 -3.79
N SER A 4 9.97 20.42 -3.77
CA SER A 4 10.76 20.76 -4.96
C SER A 4 10.58 19.67 -6.02
N VAL A 5 10.23 20.06 -7.24
CA VAL A 5 10.23 19.16 -8.40
C VAL A 5 11.68 19.06 -8.88
N LEU A 6 12.28 17.89 -8.71
CA LEU A 6 13.62 17.59 -9.22
C LEU A 6 13.50 16.95 -10.60
N THR A 7 14.34 17.38 -11.54
CA THR A 7 14.41 16.84 -12.91
C THR A 7 15.03 15.44 -12.97
N ASP A 8 15.69 14.99 -11.90
CA ASP A 8 16.27 13.66 -11.76
C ASP A 8 15.83 13.01 -10.45
N VAL A 9 14.86 12.10 -10.53
CA VAL A 9 14.44 11.30 -9.37
C VAL A 9 15.53 10.27 -9.05
N GLN A 10 16.17 10.43 -7.90
CA GLN A 10 17.13 9.45 -7.36
C GLN A 10 16.42 8.53 -6.36
N TRP A 11 16.38 7.23 -6.61
CA TRP A 11 15.71 6.25 -5.75
C TRP A 11 16.59 5.79 -4.58
N THR A 12 17.91 5.79 -4.78
CA THR A 12 18.90 5.37 -3.79
C THR A 12 19.97 6.45 -3.66
N ARG A 13 20.54 6.55 -2.46
CA ARG A 13 21.73 7.36 -2.19
C ARG A 13 23.00 6.59 -2.62
N PRO A 14 24.15 7.27 -2.75
CA PRO A 14 25.42 6.60 -3.04
C PRO A 14 25.84 5.54 -2.01
N ASP A 15 25.33 5.62 -0.78
CA ASP A 15 25.53 4.64 0.29
C ASP A 15 24.61 3.40 0.19
N GLY A 16 23.77 3.32 -0.86
CA GLY A 16 22.81 2.24 -1.10
C GLY A 16 21.49 2.38 -0.33
N THR A 17 21.34 3.37 0.54
CA THR A 17 20.10 3.56 1.30
C THR A 17 19.01 4.19 0.42
N PRO A 18 17.72 3.85 0.62
CA PRO A 18 16.66 4.46 -0.15
C PRO A 18 16.46 5.94 0.18
N THR A 19 16.24 6.76 -0.85
CA THR A 19 15.94 8.18 -0.66
C THR A 19 14.54 8.40 -0.08
N GLN A 20 14.25 9.63 0.33
CA GLN A 20 12.91 10.01 0.78
C GLN A 20 11.85 9.77 -0.30
N TYR A 21 12.17 9.96 -1.59
CA TYR A 21 11.24 9.70 -2.68
C TYR A 21 10.84 8.22 -2.76
N PHE A 22 11.79 7.31 -2.58
CA PHE A 22 11.49 5.87 -2.52
C PHE A 22 10.62 5.52 -1.31
N ALA A 23 10.95 6.07 -0.13
CA ALA A 23 10.15 5.86 1.07
C ALA A 23 8.71 6.38 0.90
N GLU A 24 8.54 7.53 0.26
CA GLU A 24 7.24 8.14 0.00
C GLU A 24 6.42 7.38 -1.04
N LEU A 25 7.07 6.82 -2.06
CA LEU A 25 6.42 5.91 -3.00
C LEU A 25 5.83 4.73 -2.25
N ILE A 26 6.62 4.02 -1.45
CA ILE A 26 6.14 2.85 -0.68
C ILE A 26 4.98 3.24 0.25
N GLN A 27 5.12 4.35 0.97
CA GLN A 27 4.04 4.85 1.83
C GLN A 27 2.78 5.22 1.04
N SER A 28 2.92 5.72 -0.20
CA SER A 28 1.77 6.02 -1.05
C SER A 28 1.04 4.76 -1.50
N LEU A 29 1.77 3.67 -1.76
CA LEU A 29 1.18 2.38 -2.11
C LEU A 29 0.34 1.83 -0.96
N ASP A 30 0.87 1.89 0.28
CA ASP A 30 0.15 1.46 1.48
C ASP A 30 -1.08 2.35 1.79
N ARG A 31 -0.94 3.69 1.71
CA ARG A 31 -2.08 4.60 1.91
C ARG A 31 -3.19 4.41 0.88
N ASN A 32 -2.83 4.05 -0.35
CA ASN A 32 -3.80 3.82 -1.43
C ASN A 32 -4.35 2.38 -1.44
N GLY A 33 -4.02 1.56 -0.43
CA GLY A 33 -4.49 0.18 -0.31
C GLY A 33 -3.93 -0.78 -1.35
N LEU A 34 -2.89 -0.37 -2.09
CA LEU A 34 -2.21 -1.24 -3.08
C LEU A 34 -1.30 -2.28 -2.42
N GLY A 35 -1.06 -2.15 -1.10
CA GLY A 35 -0.41 -3.15 -0.26
C GLY A 35 -1.37 -3.94 0.64
N ASP A 36 -2.68 -3.65 0.61
CA ASP A 36 -3.62 -4.30 1.53
C ASP A 36 -3.76 -5.78 1.19
N GLY A 37 -3.61 -6.62 2.21
CA GLY A 37 -3.67 -8.06 2.08
C GLY A 37 -5.10 -8.62 1.94
N VAL A 38 -5.17 -9.89 1.57
CA VAL A 38 -6.42 -10.66 1.64
C VAL A 38 -6.37 -11.55 2.89
N SER A 39 -7.51 -11.69 3.56
CA SER A 39 -7.66 -12.63 4.68
C SER A 39 -7.23 -14.04 4.26
N THR A 40 -6.57 -14.75 5.17
CA THR A 40 -6.25 -16.18 4.99
C THR A 40 -7.47 -17.09 5.16
N THR A 41 -8.57 -16.56 5.70
CA THR A 41 -9.85 -17.26 5.76
C THR A 41 -10.43 -17.37 4.36
N ALA A 42 -10.63 -18.60 3.89
CA ALA A 42 -11.22 -18.85 2.58
C ALA A 42 -12.70 -18.40 2.55
N PRO A 43 -13.17 -17.78 1.45
CA PRO A 43 -14.57 -17.47 1.26
C PRO A 43 -15.41 -18.74 1.07
N THR A 44 -16.67 -18.69 1.49
CA THR A 44 -17.70 -19.66 1.13
C THR A 44 -18.55 -19.14 -0.03
N ASN A 45 -19.29 -20.04 -0.68
CA ASN A 45 -20.15 -19.68 -1.81
C ASN A 45 -21.14 -18.58 -1.43
N GLY A 46 -21.23 -17.55 -2.28
CA GLY A 46 -22.13 -16.41 -2.09
C GLY A 46 -21.55 -15.26 -1.27
N GLN A 47 -20.34 -15.38 -0.74
CA GLN A 47 -19.65 -14.26 -0.08
C GLN A 47 -18.95 -13.37 -1.09
N VAL A 48 -18.92 -12.07 -0.77
CA VAL A 48 -18.09 -11.08 -1.47
C VAL A 48 -16.92 -10.68 -0.59
N MET A 49 -15.90 -10.10 -1.21
CA MET A 49 -14.77 -9.56 -0.48
C MET A 49 -15.10 -8.14 0.00
N ILE A 50 -15.04 -7.92 1.31
CA ILE A 50 -15.36 -6.64 1.95
C ILE A 50 -14.08 -6.12 2.61
N TYR A 51 -13.75 -4.85 2.37
CA TYR A 51 -12.60 -4.24 3.02
C TYR A 51 -12.89 -3.97 4.50
N ASN A 52 -12.10 -4.59 5.38
CA ASN A 52 -12.16 -4.37 6.83
C ASN A 52 -11.08 -3.37 7.25
N SER A 53 -11.48 -2.14 7.56
CA SER A 53 -10.56 -1.06 7.94
C SER A 53 -9.84 -1.26 9.28
N THR A 54 -10.35 -2.15 10.14
CA THR A 54 -9.73 -2.47 11.43
C THR A 54 -8.54 -3.40 11.25
N THR A 55 -8.67 -4.43 10.41
CA THR A 55 -7.59 -5.37 10.11
C THR A 55 -6.74 -4.95 8.92
N ARG A 56 -7.19 -3.97 8.12
CA ARG A 56 -6.60 -3.57 6.82
C ARG A 56 -6.49 -4.75 5.86
N LEU A 57 -7.52 -5.60 5.86
CA LEU A 57 -7.60 -6.76 4.99
C LEU A 57 -8.92 -6.78 4.24
N TRP A 58 -8.83 -7.26 3.00
CA TRP A 58 -9.98 -7.76 2.28
C TRP A 58 -10.45 -9.08 2.92
N THR A 59 -11.66 -9.09 3.48
CA THR A 59 -12.23 -10.24 4.22
C THR A 59 -13.54 -10.72 3.58
N PRO A 60 -13.77 -12.04 3.45
CA PRO A 60 -15.05 -12.57 3.00
C PRO A 60 -16.20 -12.16 3.92
N GLY A 61 -17.33 -11.74 3.35
CA GLY A 61 -18.53 -11.39 4.10
C GLY A 61 -19.80 -11.38 3.25
N ALA A 62 -20.94 -11.32 3.93
CA ALA A 62 -22.22 -11.04 3.29
C ALA A 62 -22.40 -9.52 3.21
N ASN A 63 -22.80 -9.03 2.03
CA ASN A 63 -23.20 -7.65 1.82
C ASN A 63 -24.62 -7.40 2.31
#